data_AF-A0A7X8DR62-F1
#
_entry.id   AF-A0A7X8DR62-F1
#
_cell.length_a   1.000
_cell.length_b   1.000
_cell.length_c   1.000
_cell.angle_alpha   90.00
_cell.angle_beta   90.00
_cell.angle_gamma   90.00
#
_symmetry.space_group_name_H-M   'P 1'
#
loop_
_entity.id
_entity.type
_entity.pdbx_description
1 polymer ?
#
loop_
_entity_poly.entity_id
_entity_poly.type
_entity_poly.pdbx_seq_one_letter_code
_entity_poly.pdbx_strand_id
1 'polypeptide(L)'
;MGKAFVNEQKKIMISNINTTRSIEIGDAAIDCGFLLQFPGVTLPIFLYLATHMDDDYLIRTSPTIISTYLPDTYTVEDIYAGLSHLKNEGIIDCSGEREGDYTYLIRVNIDNIRQASHPAPETKKGLKNIYFNDRELRQEILQLPRPCRAELFQGILTFVPPEEDLELLEGKITQWLEDFPADMIKELIRRVDKWQARYDNPAEGTFHYLKGIIDDWYKKETFTYEKLQDQDKLFREIREISRLYGLAEWHNISPVQLETFRNWLQEDYPLSAEIVKLAIREAFRRKKDGQPSLQYIEDNFIKPFKEKKIRDTGEALKLLQKNRTVKKKKEKRVPFNWDRLAWDFED
;
A
#
# COMPACT_ATOMS: atom_id res chain seq x y z
N MET A 1 1.41 -35.12 19.67
CA MET A 1 2.23 -34.19 20.49
C MET A 1 1.99 -32.79 19.97
N GLY A 2 1.25 -31.97 20.72
CA GLY A 2 0.98 -30.57 20.35
C GLY A 2 2.21 -29.71 20.61
N LYS A 3 2.61 -28.91 19.63
CA LYS A 3 3.71 -27.94 19.78
C LYS A 3 3.23 -26.83 20.72
N ALA A 4 3.88 -26.67 21.87
CA ALA A 4 3.70 -25.51 22.72
C ALA A 4 4.27 -24.27 22.00
N PHE A 5 3.42 -23.29 21.75
CA PHE A 5 3.86 -21.96 21.34
C PHE A 5 4.16 -21.16 22.61
N VAL A 6 5.39 -20.69 22.74
CA VAL A 6 5.77 -19.71 23.77
C VAL A 6 5.66 -18.35 23.11
N ASN A 7 4.68 -17.55 23.53
CA ASN A 7 4.48 -16.19 23.06
C ASN A 7 5.29 -15.24 23.96
N GLU A 8 6.34 -14.61 23.45
CA GLU A 8 7.12 -13.63 24.20
C GLU A 8 6.37 -12.29 24.25
N GLN A 9 5.76 -11.97 25.40
CA GLN A 9 5.10 -10.69 25.64
C GLN A 9 6.09 -9.65 26.16
N LYS A 10 6.25 -8.54 25.44
CA LYS A 10 6.97 -7.35 25.93
C LYS A 10 5.99 -6.46 26.70
N LYS A 11 6.16 -6.35 28.02
CA LYS A 11 5.30 -5.55 28.90
C LYS A 11 5.97 -4.25 29.30
N ILE A 12 5.33 -3.12 28.99
CA ILE A 12 5.65 -1.81 29.56
C ILE A 12 4.68 -1.56 30.70
N MET A 13 5.17 -1.36 31.92
CA MET A 13 4.34 -1.14 33.11
C MET A 13 4.52 0.29 33.62
N ILE A 14 3.43 1.03 33.73
CA ILE A 14 3.36 2.35 34.35
C ILE A 14 2.58 2.19 35.65
N SER A 15 3.26 2.23 36.80
CA SER A 15 2.68 1.96 38.12
C SER A 15 3.34 2.78 39.22
N ASN A 16 2.63 3.02 40.31
CA ASN A 16 3.16 3.61 41.54
C ASN A 16 3.19 2.58 42.68
N ILE A 17 3.91 2.82 43.78
CA ILE A 17 4.02 1.95 44.96
C ILE A 17 2.67 1.58 45.62
N ASN A 18 1.60 2.33 45.31
CA ASN A 18 0.24 2.12 45.83
C ASN A 18 -0.71 1.48 44.81
N THR A 19 -0.20 0.82 43.77
CA THR A 19 -1.06 0.22 42.73
C THR A 19 -1.83 -0.98 43.29
N THR A 20 -3.15 -0.84 43.42
CA THR A 20 -4.05 -1.92 43.87
C THR A 20 -4.68 -2.68 42.72
N ARG A 21 -4.70 -2.11 41.51
CA ARG A 21 -5.30 -2.70 40.32
C ARG A 21 -4.55 -2.26 39.06
N SER A 22 -4.45 -3.16 38.09
CA SER A 22 -3.86 -2.90 36.77
C SER A 22 -4.82 -3.34 35.67
N ILE A 23 -4.93 -2.55 34.62
CA ILE A 23 -5.65 -2.92 33.40
C ILE A 23 -4.62 -3.31 32.35
N GLU A 24 -4.83 -4.42 31.66
CA GLU A 24 -4.01 -4.85 30.54
C GLU A 24 -4.85 -4.82 29.26
N ILE A 25 -4.35 -4.12 28.24
CA ILE A 25 -4.97 -4.04 26.92
C ILE A 25 -3.96 -4.64 25.93
N GLY A 26 -4.30 -5.77 25.33
CA GLY A 26 -3.46 -6.46 24.35
C GLY A 26 -3.50 -5.81 22.97
N ASP A 27 -2.44 -5.97 22.18
CA ASP A 27 -2.37 -5.53 20.79
C ASP A 27 -3.52 -6.07 19.93
N ALA A 28 -3.85 -7.36 20.08
CA ALA A 28 -4.97 -7.98 19.39
C ALA A 28 -6.32 -7.31 19.71
N ALA A 29 -6.51 -6.79 20.93
CA ALA A 29 -7.73 -6.06 21.29
C ALA A 29 -7.78 -4.70 20.59
N ILE A 30 -6.62 -4.02 20.49
CA ILE A 30 -6.49 -2.76 19.74
C ILE A 30 -6.80 -3.00 18.25
N ASP A 31 -6.22 -4.05 17.65
CA ASP A 31 -6.43 -4.42 16.25
C ASP A 31 -7.88 -4.82 15.97
N CYS A 32 -8.58 -5.39 16.96
CA CYS A 32 -10.02 -5.67 16.90
C CYS A 32 -10.90 -4.44 17.17
N GLY A 33 -10.33 -3.24 17.23
CA GLY A 33 -11.10 -1.99 17.32
C GLY A 33 -11.49 -1.60 18.74
N PHE A 34 -10.83 -2.12 19.79
CA PHE A 34 -11.11 -1.72 21.18
C PHE A 34 -11.14 -0.20 21.36
N LEU A 35 -10.16 0.53 20.81
CA LEU A 35 -10.10 1.99 20.95
C LEU A 35 -11.21 2.73 20.18
N LEU A 36 -11.79 2.11 19.15
CA LEU A 36 -12.86 2.72 18.36
C LEU A 36 -14.18 2.84 19.15
N GLN A 37 -14.35 2.00 20.18
CA GLN A 37 -15.49 2.05 21.10
C GLN A 37 -15.43 3.22 22.07
N PHE A 38 -14.31 3.94 22.12
CA PHE A 38 -14.06 5.00 23.08
C PHE A 38 -13.60 6.29 22.39
N PRO A 39 -14.46 6.98 21.63
CA PRO A 39 -14.13 8.25 20.97
C PRO A 39 -13.91 9.38 21.98
N GLY A 40 -12.85 10.16 21.78
CA GLY A 40 -12.59 11.40 22.51
C GLY A 40 -12.41 11.19 24.02
N VAL A 41 -13.23 11.89 24.83
CA VAL A 41 -13.15 11.87 26.30
C VAL A 41 -13.59 10.55 26.93
N THR A 42 -14.27 9.68 26.18
CA THR A 42 -14.83 8.42 26.68
C THR A 42 -13.76 7.41 27.08
N LEU A 43 -12.61 7.37 26.39
CA LEU A 43 -11.50 6.47 26.75
C LEU A 43 -10.88 6.83 28.10
N PRO A 44 -10.49 8.10 28.36
CA PRO A 44 -10.04 8.51 29.69
C PRO A 44 -11.06 8.22 30.81
N ILE A 45 -12.36 8.46 30.55
CA ILE A 45 -13.43 8.14 31.50
C ILE A 45 -13.48 6.64 31.78
N PHE A 46 -13.45 5.81 30.73
CA PHE A 46 -13.45 4.35 30.88
C PHE A 46 -12.25 3.86 31.70
N LEU A 47 -11.04 4.34 31.40
CA LEU A 47 -9.84 3.98 32.14
C LEU A 47 -9.94 4.35 33.62
N TYR A 48 -10.51 5.54 33.93
CA TYR A 48 -10.81 5.92 35.30
C TYR A 48 -11.77 4.92 35.96
N LEU A 49 -12.92 4.62 35.34
CA LEU A 49 -13.92 3.71 35.90
C LEU A 49 -13.34 2.31 36.14
N ALA A 50 -12.62 1.76 35.16
CA ALA A 50 -12.05 0.42 35.23
C ALA A 50 -10.91 0.31 36.26
N THR A 51 -10.21 1.41 36.58
CA THR A 51 -9.18 1.42 37.62
C THR A 51 -9.72 1.66 39.02
N HIS A 52 -10.91 2.26 39.16
CA HIS A 52 -11.47 2.71 40.44
C HIS A 52 -12.73 1.96 40.91
N MET A 53 -13.27 1.04 40.11
CA MET A 53 -14.36 0.16 40.53
C MET A 53 -13.92 -0.82 41.62
N ASP A 54 -14.87 -1.39 42.36
CA ASP A 54 -14.66 -2.46 43.34
C ASP A 54 -14.58 -3.85 42.66
N ASP A 55 -14.65 -4.92 43.45
CA ASP A 55 -14.61 -6.31 42.93
C ASP A 55 -15.94 -6.75 42.30
N ASP A 56 -17.03 -6.03 42.54
CA ASP A 56 -18.36 -6.25 41.94
C ASP A 56 -18.57 -5.40 40.67
N TYR A 57 -17.51 -4.77 40.19
CA TYR A 57 -17.49 -3.86 39.04
C TYR A 57 -18.36 -2.61 39.24
N LEU A 58 -18.50 -2.16 40.48
CA LEU A 58 -19.27 -0.98 40.86
C LEU A 58 -18.35 0.17 41.26
N ILE A 59 -18.76 1.40 40.96
CA ILE A 59 -18.08 2.62 41.42
C ILE A 59 -19.11 3.69 41.78
N ARG A 60 -18.89 4.36 42.91
CA ARG A 60 -19.62 5.58 43.27
C ARG A 60 -18.79 6.79 42.86
N THR A 61 -19.26 7.54 41.87
CA THR A 61 -18.55 8.70 41.35
C THR A 61 -19.51 9.74 40.77
N SER A 62 -19.00 10.92 40.41
CA SER A 62 -19.76 11.96 39.70
C SER A 62 -18.87 12.60 38.64
N PRO A 63 -19.45 13.29 37.63
CA PRO A 63 -18.68 14.02 36.63
C PRO A 63 -17.63 14.96 37.25
N THR A 64 -17.96 15.62 38.37
CA THR A 64 -17.05 16.50 39.10
C THR A 64 -15.91 15.76 39.79
N ILE A 65 -16.13 14.53 40.28
CA ILE A 65 -15.06 13.71 40.83
C ILE A 65 -14.14 13.24 39.69
N ILE A 66 -14.72 12.75 38.59
CA ILE A 66 -13.98 12.28 37.41
C ILE A 66 -13.08 13.40 36.87
N SER A 67 -13.58 14.64 36.78
CA SER A 67 -12.80 15.78 36.25
C SER A 67 -11.52 16.05 37.03
N THR A 68 -11.41 15.64 38.29
CA THR A 68 -10.17 15.83 39.08
C THR A 68 -9.02 14.91 38.66
N TYR A 69 -9.32 13.87 37.87
CA TYR A 69 -8.34 12.88 37.37
C TYR A 69 -8.04 13.04 35.87
N LEU A 70 -8.77 13.91 35.17
CA LEU A 70 -8.65 14.12 33.74
C LEU A 70 -7.97 15.48 33.46
N PRO A 71 -7.35 15.66 32.29
CA PRO A 71 -6.82 16.96 31.88
C PRO A 71 -7.87 18.07 31.94
N ASP A 72 -7.47 19.27 32.37
CA ASP A 72 -8.32 20.46 32.50
C ASP A 72 -8.99 20.90 31.18
N THR A 73 -8.58 20.31 30.05
CA THR A 73 -9.23 20.50 28.74
C THR A 73 -10.60 19.85 28.63
N TYR A 74 -10.93 18.88 29.49
CA TYR A 74 -12.24 18.24 29.50
C TYR A 74 -13.17 18.89 30.51
N THR A 75 -14.28 19.42 30.02
CA THR A 75 -15.31 20.05 30.85
C THR A 75 -16.19 19.00 31.54
N VAL A 76 -16.94 19.42 32.56
CA VAL A 76 -17.91 18.53 33.25
C VAL A 76 -19.00 18.08 32.27
N GLU A 77 -19.35 18.93 31.31
CA GLU A 77 -20.28 18.66 30.22
C GLU A 77 -19.73 17.58 29.27
N ASP A 78 -18.45 17.64 28.92
CA ASP A 78 -17.79 16.61 28.11
C ASP A 78 -17.81 15.26 28.82
N ILE A 79 -17.56 15.26 30.14
CA ILE A 79 -17.61 14.04 30.94
C ILE A 79 -19.02 13.47 31.01
N TYR A 80 -20.04 14.32 31.12
CA TYR A 80 -21.43 13.90 31.09
C TYR A 80 -21.82 13.28 29.73
N ALA A 81 -21.40 13.91 28.64
CA ALA A 81 -21.59 13.38 27.29
C ALA A 81 -20.87 12.03 27.11
N GLY A 82 -19.64 11.92 27.62
CA GLY A 82 -18.87 10.68 27.59
C GLY A 82 -19.52 9.55 28.38
N LEU A 83 -19.97 9.80 29.60
CA LEU A 83 -20.74 8.82 30.39
C LEU A 83 -22.05 8.41 29.70
N SER A 84 -22.73 9.36 29.06
CA SER A 84 -23.95 9.09 28.29
C SER A 84 -23.67 8.16 27.09
N HIS A 85 -22.55 8.38 26.39
CA HIS A 85 -22.11 7.50 25.32
C HIS A 85 -21.81 6.08 25.84
N LEU A 86 -20.99 5.96 26.89
CA LEU A 86 -20.67 4.66 27.50
C LEU A 86 -21.92 3.89 27.96
N LYS A 87 -22.93 4.61 28.45
CA LYS A 87 -24.21 4.03 28.83
C LYS A 87 -25.00 3.53 27.61
N ASN A 88 -25.05 4.32 26.54
CA ASN A 88 -25.77 3.95 25.31
C ASN A 88 -25.15 2.72 24.63
N GLU A 89 -23.83 2.59 24.68
CA GLU A 89 -23.09 1.42 24.20
C GLU A 89 -23.20 0.21 25.15
N GLY A 90 -23.95 0.32 26.25
CA GLY A 90 -24.11 -0.75 27.23
C GLY A 90 -22.83 -1.09 28.01
N ILE A 91 -21.79 -0.26 27.91
CA ILE A 91 -20.51 -0.44 28.61
C ILE A 91 -20.67 -0.17 30.10
N ILE A 92 -21.56 0.76 30.46
CA ILE A 92 -21.90 1.06 31.85
C ILE A 92 -23.41 1.07 32.08
N ASP A 93 -23.81 0.64 33.27
CA ASP A 93 -25.15 0.86 33.79
C ASP A 93 -25.09 1.86 34.94
N CYS A 94 -25.78 2.99 34.76
CA CYS A 94 -25.97 3.94 35.84
C CYS A 94 -27.29 3.61 36.54
N SER A 95 -27.22 2.85 37.64
CA SER A 95 -28.38 2.54 38.48
C SER A 95 -28.24 3.26 39.82
N GLY A 96 -29.12 4.22 40.11
CA GLY A 96 -29.18 4.79 41.46
C GLY A 96 -29.98 6.07 41.55
N GLU A 97 -30.99 6.04 42.42
CA GLU A 97 -31.64 7.23 42.96
C GLU A 97 -30.60 8.14 43.64
N ARG A 98 -30.82 9.45 43.55
CA ARG A 98 -30.01 10.47 44.23
C ARG A 98 -30.15 10.30 45.75
N GLU A 99 -29.28 9.51 46.37
CA GLU A 99 -29.02 9.59 47.81
C GLU A 99 -27.72 10.36 48.07
N GLY A 100 -27.69 11.08 49.19
CA GLY A 100 -26.72 12.13 49.57
C GLY A 100 -25.28 11.98 49.05
N ASP A 101 -24.71 13.15 48.68
CA ASP A 101 -23.37 13.44 48.13
C ASP A 101 -23.20 13.47 46.59
N TYR A 102 -24.29 13.61 45.82
CA TYR A 102 -24.26 13.91 44.37
C TYR A 102 -23.51 12.87 43.50
N THR A 103 -23.33 11.64 43.99
CA THR A 103 -22.66 10.57 43.25
C THR A 103 -23.66 9.58 42.66
N TYR A 104 -23.30 9.02 41.51
CA TYR A 104 -23.99 7.94 40.83
C TYR A 104 -23.30 6.63 41.16
N LEU A 105 -24.08 5.55 41.36
CA LEU A 105 -23.56 4.20 41.33
C LEU A 105 -23.53 3.72 39.88
N ILE A 106 -22.33 3.50 39.37
CA ILE A 106 -22.06 3.07 38.00
C ILE A 106 -21.54 1.63 38.06
N ARG A 107 -22.18 0.73 37.33
CA ARG A 107 -21.70 -0.62 37.09
C ARG A 107 -20.98 -0.68 35.74
N VAL A 108 -19.78 -1.23 35.70
CA VAL A 108 -19.04 -1.46 34.45
C VAL A 108 -19.35 -2.87 33.96
N ASN A 109 -19.90 -2.98 32.76
CA ASN A 109 -20.28 -4.25 32.15
C ASN A 109 -19.08 -4.89 31.44
N ILE A 110 -18.24 -5.57 32.22
CA ILE A 110 -17.01 -6.24 31.72
C ILE A 110 -17.30 -7.27 30.63
N ASP A 111 -18.44 -7.95 30.69
CA ASP A 111 -18.81 -8.93 29.67
C ASP A 111 -19.10 -8.30 28.31
N ASN A 112 -19.66 -7.07 28.27
CA ASN A 112 -19.88 -6.34 27.03
C ASN A 112 -18.56 -5.85 26.42
N ILE A 113 -17.58 -5.52 27.26
CA ILE A 113 -16.22 -5.15 26.82
C ILE A 113 -15.48 -6.39 26.26
N ARG A 114 -15.70 -7.57 26.85
CA ARG A 114 -15.13 -8.85 26.38
C ARG A 114 -15.81 -9.34 25.09
N GLN A 115 -17.12 -9.18 24.96
CA GLN A 115 -17.89 -9.52 23.75
C GLN A 115 -17.68 -8.52 22.61
N ALA A 116 -17.19 -7.31 22.88
CA ALA A 116 -16.72 -6.42 21.83
C ALA A 116 -15.32 -6.82 21.28
N SER A 117 -14.60 -7.69 22.00
CA SER A 117 -13.28 -8.23 21.63
C SER A 117 -13.33 -9.64 21.02
N HIS A 118 -14.49 -10.31 21.11
CA HIS A 118 -14.79 -11.54 20.39
C HIS A 118 -15.94 -11.23 19.45
N PRO A 119 -15.79 -11.31 18.12
CA PRO A 119 -16.94 -11.15 17.25
C PRO A 119 -17.95 -12.25 17.61
N ALA A 120 -18.99 -11.90 18.35
CA ALA A 120 -20.17 -12.74 18.42
C ALA A 120 -20.62 -12.98 16.97
N PRO A 121 -21.14 -14.17 16.62
CA PRO A 121 -21.78 -14.40 15.34
C PRO A 121 -23.13 -13.69 15.34
N GLU A 122 -23.16 -12.42 15.69
CA GLU A 122 -24.25 -11.53 15.35
C GLU A 122 -24.07 -11.20 13.88
N THR A 123 -25.07 -11.59 13.12
CA THR A 123 -25.38 -11.06 11.79
C THR A 123 -24.98 -9.59 11.70
N LYS A 124 -23.75 -9.33 11.22
CA LYS A 124 -23.34 -8.03 10.70
C LYS A 124 -24.37 -7.68 9.63
N LYS A 125 -25.34 -6.84 10.00
CA LYS A 125 -25.93 -5.89 9.06
C LYS A 125 -24.94 -4.74 8.86
N GLY A 126 -23.66 -5.04 8.63
CA GLY A 126 -22.84 -4.15 7.84
C GLY A 126 -23.52 -4.06 6.48
N LEU A 127 -23.47 -2.89 5.85
CA LEU A 127 -23.82 -2.75 4.45
C LEU A 127 -23.14 -3.89 3.69
N LYS A 128 -23.91 -4.88 3.25
CA LYS A 128 -23.35 -5.99 2.50
C LYS A 128 -22.91 -5.41 1.17
N ASN A 129 -21.68 -5.69 0.78
CA ASN A 129 -21.22 -5.28 -0.53
C ASN A 129 -21.95 -6.11 -1.60
N ILE A 130 -23.02 -5.55 -2.16
CA ILE A 130 -23.82 -6.19 -3.20
C ILE A 130 -23.12 -6.16 -4.57
N TYR A 131 -22.05 -5.37 -4.71
CA TYR A 131 -21.34 -5.18 -5.97
C TYR A 131 -20.16 -6.12 -6.14
N PHE A 132 -19.83 -6.92 -5.12
CA PHE A 132 -18.63 -7.76 -5.13
C PHE A 132 -18.59 -8.67 -6.37
N ASN A 133 -17.47 -8.60 -7.08
CA ASN A 133 -17.17 -9.34 -8.30
C ASN A 133 -18.17 -9.09 -9.46
N ASP A 134 -18.93 -7.99 -9.43
CA ASP A 134 -19.77 -7.56 -10.55
C ASP A 134 -18.92 -7.06 -11.72
N ARG A 135 -18.64 -7.98 -12.65
CA ARG A 135 -17.82 -7.68 -13.83
C ARG A 135 -18.54 -6.82 -14.85
N GLU A 136 -19.85 -6.93 -14.95
CA GLU A 136 -20.64 -6.18 -15.94
C GLU A 136 -20.61 -4.70 -15.59
N LEU A 137 -20.87 -4.37 -14.31
CA LEU A 137 -20.78 -3.01 -13.79
C LEU A 137 -19.38 -2.39 -14.02
N ARG A 138 -18.31 -3.17 -13.83
CA ARG A 138 -16.95 -2.69 -14.12
C ARG A 138 -16.78 -2.30 -15.59
N GLN A 139 -17.27 -3.13 -16.51
CA GLN A 139 -17.13 -2.83 -17.94
C GLN A 139 -17.94 -1.60 -18.33
N GLU A 140 -19.14 -1.43 -17.77
CA GLU A 140 -19.96 -0.23 -17.97
C GLU A 140 -19.21 1.03 -17.54
N ILE A 141 -18.69 1.06 -16.31
CA ILE A 141 -17.93 2.20 -15.77
C ILE A 141 -16.67 2.48 -16.61
N LEU A 142 -15.98 1.44 -17.07
CA LEU A 142 -14.78 1.58 -17.90
C LEU A 142 -15.09 2.15 -19.30
N GLN A 143 -16.30 1.93 -19.82
CA GLN A 143 -16.73 2.49 -21.11
C GLN A 143 -17.19 3.94 -21.03
N LEU A 144 -17.56 4.44 -19.85
CA LEU A 144 -17.97 5.84 -19.66
C LEU A 144 -16.82 6.80 -20.01
N PRO A 145 -17.02 7.82 -20.87
CA PRO A 145 -15.96 8.77 -21.20
C PRO A 145 -15.43 9.54 -19.99
N ARG A 146 -16.30 9.87 -19.04
CA ARG A 146 -15.99 10.59 -17.80
C ARG A 146 -16.86 10.07 -16.65
N PRO A 147 -16.45 8.99 -15.97
CA PRO A 147 -17.20 8.49 -14.83
C PRO A 147 -17.16 9.50 -13.67
N CYS A 148 -18.28 9.67 -13.00
CA CYS A 148 -18.39 10.48 -11.80
C CYS A 148 -17.85 9.74 -10.57
N ARG A 149 -17.71 10.48 -9.46
CA ARG A 149 -17.14 9.93 -8.22
C ARG A 149 -17.92 8.72 -7.68
N ALA A 150 -19.26 8.74 -7.77
CA ALA A 150 -20.10 7.63 -7.32
C ALA A 150 -19.92 6.36 -8.17
N GLU A 151 -19.81 6.52 -9.49
CA GLU A 151 -19.55 5.40 -10.41
C GLU A 151 -18.17 4.79 -10.15
N LEU A 152 -17.14 5.63 -9.93
CA LEU A 152 -15.80 5.15 -9.59
C LEU A 152 -15.77 4.45 -8.22
N PHE A 153 -16.50 4.98 -7.24
CA PHE A 153 -16.65 4.34 -5.93
C PHE A 153 -17.26 2.94 -6.07
N GLN A 154 -18.37 2.81 -6.81
CA GLN A 154 -18.98 1.51 -7.11
C GLN A 154 -18.03 0.58 -7.86
N GLY A 155 -17.27 1.10 -8.82
CA GLY A 155 -16.24 0.35 -9.52
C GLY A 155 -15.18 -0.25 -8.59
N ILE A 156 -14.74 0.51 -7.58
CA ILE A 156 -13.82 0.01 -6.55
C ILE A 156 -14.50 -1.05 -5.68
N LEU A 157 -15.76 -0.85 -5.28
CA LEU A 157 -16.52 -1.82 -4.49
C LEU A 157 -16.63 -3.18 -5.19
N THR A 158 -16.62 -3.24 -6.53
CA THR A 158 -16.64 -4.53 -7.22
C THR A 158 -15.44 -5.44 -6.92
N PHE A 159 -14.36 -4.90 -6.33
CA PHE A 159 -13.21 -5.69 -5.91
C PHE A 159 -13.24 -6.05 -4.42
N VAL A 160 -14.03 -5.35 -3.60
CA VAL A 160 -14.02 -5.47 -2.12
C VAL A 160 -14.79 -6.72 -1.69
N PRO A 161 -14.17 -7.71 -1.04
CA PRO A 161 -14.86 -8.90 -0.55
C PRO A 161 -16.00 -8.56 0.42
N PRO A 162 -17.11 -9.34 0.45
CA PRO A 162 -18.23 -9.09 1.35
C PRO A 162 -17.89 -9.21 2.83
N GLU A 163 -16.77 -9.86 3.18
CA GLU A 163 -16.28 -10.04 4.54
C GLU A 163 -15.56 -8.78 5.08
N GLU A 164 -15.14 -7.88 4.20
CA GLU A 164 -14.50 -6.62 4.58
C GLU A 164 -15.50 -5.64 5.20
N ASP A 165 -15.01 -4.81 6.12
CA ASP A 165 -15.82 -3.79 6.77
C ASP A 165 -16.00 -2.56 5.86
N LEU A 166 -17.16 -2.46 5.21
CA LEU A 166 -17.44 -1.36 4.29
C LEU A 166 -17.48 0.01 4.97
N GLU A 167 -17.88 0.11 6.24
CA GLU A 167 -17.94 1.39 6.94
C GLU A 167 -16.53 1.95 7.14
N LEU A 168 -15.58 1.09 7.52
CA LEU A 168 -14.17 1.45 7.62
C LEU A 168 -13.55 1.76 6.25
N LEU A 169 -13.94 1.01 5.22
CA LEU A 169 -13.39 1.17 3.87
C LEU A 169 -13.97 2.35 3.11
N GLU A 170 -15.21 2.76 3.39
CA GLU A 170 -15.86 3.89 2.74
C GLU A 170 -15.02 5.16 2.90
N GLY A 171 -14.55 5.45 4.11
CA GLY A 171 -13.66 6.59 4.36
C GLY A 171 -12.35 6.50 3.57
N LYS A 172 -11.73 5.32 3.50
CA LYS A 172 -10.48 5.10 2.75
C LYS A 172 -10.67 5.26 1.24
N ILE A 173 -11.72 4.66 0.68
CA ILE A 173 -12.04 4.75 -0.74
C ILE A 173 -12.40 6.21 -1.10
N THR A 174 -13.13 6.88 -0.23
CA THR A 174 -13.47 8.31 -0.36
C THR A 174 -12.20 9.15 -0.42
N GLN A 175 -11.22 8.91 0.45
CA GLN A 175 -9.92 9.58 0.42
C GLN A 175 -9.16 9.30 -0.88
N TRP A 176 -9.13 8.05 -1.37
CA TRP A 176 -8.48 7.73 -2.64
C TRP A 176 -9.10 8.50 -3.82
N LEU A 177 -10.43 8.66 -3.82
CA LEU A 177 -11.14 9.45 -4.82
C LEU A 177 -10.88 10.96 -4.72
N GLU A 178 -10.33 11.45 -3.62
CA GLU A 178 -9.89 12.85 -3.45
C GLU A 178 -8.43 13.04 -3.84
N ASP A 179 -7.58 12.10 -3.46
CA ASP A 179 -6.13 12.19 -3.68
C ASP A 179 -5.75 11.95 -5.14
N PHE A 180 -6.54 11.18 -5.89
CA PHE A 180 -6.24 10.81 -7.27
C PHE A 180 -7.31 11.29 -8.25
N PRO A 181 -6.90 11.77 -9.46
CA PRO A 181 -7.85 12.19 -10.48
C PRO A 181 -8.68 11.02 -11.02
N ALA A 182 -9.88 11.31 -11.51
CA ALA A 182 -10.85 10.32 -12.00
C ALA A 182 -10.25 9.36 -13.05
N ASP A 183 -9.45 9.87 -13.99
CA ASP A 183 -8.81 9.04 -15.03
C ASP A 183 -7.81 8.04 -14.46
N MET A 184 -7.16 8.38 -13.34
CA MET A 184 -6.22 7.51 -12.65
C MET A 184 -6.93 6.41 -11.86
N ILE A 185 -8.04 6.73 -11.19
CA ILE A 185 -8.89 5.72 -10.54
C ILE A 185 -9.55 4.80 -11.57
N LYS A 186 -9.99 5.34 -12.72
CA LYS A 186 -10.48 4.55 -13.84
C LYS A 186 -9.42 3.57 -14.36
N GLU A 187 -8.18 4.04 -14.49
CA GLU A 187 -7.04 3.22 -14.88
C GLU A 187 -6.70 2.15 -13.82
N LEU A 188 -6.85 2.45 -12.52
CA LEU A 188 -6.73 1.46 -11.44
C LEU A 188 -7.73 0.31 -11.62
N ILE A 189 -9.02 0.63 -11.78
CA ILE A 189 -10.09 -0.37 -11.99
C ILE A 189 -9.73 -1.25 -13.20
N ARG A 190 -9.30 -0.62 -14.31
CA ARG A 190 -8.89 -1.33 -15.53
C ARG A 190 -7.70 -2.28 -15.30
N ARG A 191 -6.70 -1.88 -14.50
CA ARG A 191 -5.52 -2.70 -14.19
C ARG A 191 -5.88 -3.93 -13.37
N VAL A 192 -6.71 -3.75 -12.34
CA VAL A 192 -7.14 -4.84 -11.45
C VAL A 192 -8.04 -5.81 -12.21
N ASP A 193 -9.00 -5.32 -13.01
CA ASP A 193 -9.86 -6.17 -13.85
C ASP A 193 -9.05 -6.99 -14.86
N LYS A 194 -8.10 -6.36 -15.56
CA LYS A 194 -7.21 -7.04 -16.50
C LYS A 194 -6.32 -8.08 -15.80
N TRP A 195 -5.83 -7.79 -14.59
CA TRP A 195 -5.04 -8.73 -13.80
C TRP A 195 -5.86 -9.94 -13.37
N GLN A 196 -7.10 -9.73 -12.92
CA GLN A 196 -8.02 -10.81 -12.57
C GLN A 196 -8.31 -11.71 -13.78
N ALA A 197 -8.65 -11.12 -14.93
CA ALA A 197 -9.00 -11.86 -16.15
C ALA A 197 -7.81 -12.62 -16.76
N ARG A 198 -6.59 -12.07 -16.68
CA ARG A 198 -5.41 -12.64 -17.36
C ARG A 198 -4.87 -13.90 -16.68
N TYR A 199 -5.03 -14.03 -15.38
CA TYR A 199 -4.44 -15.11 -14.60
C TYR A 199 -5.49 -15.96 -13.85
N ASP A 200 -6.78 -15.73 -14.14
CA ASP A 200 -7.91 -16.37 -13.45
C ASP A 200 -7.78 -16.29 -11.91
N ASN A 201 -7.35 -15.12 -11.43
CA ASN A 201 -7.08 -14.94 -10.00
C ASN A 201 -8.39 -14.92 -9.19
N PRO A 202 -8.37 -15.44 -7.95
CA PRO A 202 -9.51 -15.40 -7.05
C PRO A 202 -10.00 -13.96 -6.84
N ALA A 203 -11.32 -13.76 -6.86
CA ALA A 203 -11.93 -12.44 -6.68
C ALA A 203 -11.57 -11.84 -5.31
N GLU A 204 -11.42 -12.69 -4.31
CA GLU A 204 -11.06 -12.36 -2.93
C GLU A 204 -9.69 -11.67 -2.85
N GLY A 205 -8.76 -12.02 -3.75
CA GLY A 205 -7.42 -11.41 -3.79
C GLY A 205 -7.35 -10.07 -4.53
N THR A 206 -8.42 -9.68 -5.25
CA THR A 206 -8.38 -8.49 -6.12
C THR A 206 -8.30 -7.19 -5.34
N PHE A 207 -8.94 -7.10 -4.18
CA PHE A 207 -8.87 -5.90 -3.35
C PHE A 207 -7.48 -5.69 -2.74
N HIS A 208 -6.83 -6.76 -2.29
CA HIS A 208 -5.45 -6.69 -1.81
C HIS A 208 -4.50 -6.22 -2.91
N TYR A 209 -4.68 -6.72 -4.13
CA TYR A 209 -3.91 -6.27 -5.29
C TYR A 209 -4.17 -4.79 -5.62
N LEU A 210 -5.44 -4.34 -5.55
CA LEU A 210 -5.83 -2.94 -5.73
C LEU A 210 -5.13 -2.04 -4.70
N LYS A 211 -5.19 -2.39 -3.41
CA LYS A 211 -4.49 -1.68 -2.32
C LYS A 211 -2.99 -1.58 -2.60
N GLY A 212 -2.36 -2.67 -3.02
CA GLY A 212 -0.93 -2.68 -3.36
C GLY A 212 -0.55 -1.72 -4.48
N ILE A 213 -1.42 -1.50 -5.47
CA ILE A 213 -1.18 -0.48 -6.52
C ILE A 213 -1.28 0.94 -5.94
N ILE A 214 -2.31 1.21 -5.13
CA ILE A 214 -2.50 2.53 -4.50
C ILE A 214 -1.35 2.85 -3.55
N ASP A 215 -0.94 1.90 -2.70
CA ASP A 215 0.17 2.07 -1.77
C ASP A 215 1.49 2.36 -2.51
N ASP A 216 1.71 1.71 -3.66
CA ASP A 216 2.85 1.99 -4.53
C ASP A 216 2.78 3.41 -5.13
N TRP A 217 1.59 3.89 -5.49
CA TRP A 217 1.39 5.27 -5.95
C TRP A 217 1.69 6.28 -4.85
N TYR A 218 1.20 6.08 -3.62
CA TYR A 218 1.57 6.94 -2.49
C TYR A 218 3.07 6.93 -2.23
N LYS A 219 3.69 5.74 -2.17
CA LYS A 219 5.13 5.59 -1.91
C LYS A 219 6.00 6.26 -2.97
N LYS A 220 5.55 6.30 -4.23
CA LYS A 220 6.23 6.96 -5.35
C LYS A 220 5.74 8.39 -5.60
N GLU A 221 4.86 8.90 -4.74
CA GLU A 221 4.23 10.23 -4.84
C GLU A 221 3.55 10.47 -6.20
N THR A 222 2.89 9.44 -6.75
CA THR A 222 2.30 9.46 -8.09
C THR A 222 0.84 9.86 -8.01
N PHE A 223 0.58 11.16 -7.98
CA PHE A 223 -0.77 11.73 -7.79
C PHE A 223 -1.42 12.26 -9.07
N THR A 224 -0.73 12.20 -10.21
CA THR A 224 -1.27 12.67 -11.49
C THR A 224 -1.20 11.60 -12.56
N TYR A 225 -2.13 11.68 -13.52
CA TYR A 225 -2.21 10.71 -14.60
C TYR A 225 -0.98 10.79 -15.53
N GLU A 226 -0.44 11.98 -15.76
CA GLU A 226 0.78 12.19 -16.54
C GLU A 226 1.97 11.49 -15.88
N LYS A 227 2.14 11.64 -14.56
CA LYS A 227 3.24 10.99 -13.82
C LYS A 227 3.10 9.46 -13.84
N LEU A 228 1.87 8.95 -13.78
CA LEU A 228 1.60 7.52 -13.95
C LEU A 228 1.99 7.03 -15.35
N GLN A 229 1.64 7.79 -16.41
CA GLN A 229 2.02 7.46 -17.78
C GLN A 229 3.53 7.47 -17.99
N ASP A 230 4.23 8.43 -17.39
CA ASP A 230 5.70 8.51 -17.45
C ASP A 230 6.35 7.30 -16.77
N GLN A 231 5.82 6.86 -15.63
CA GLN A 231 6.29 5.63 -14.98
C GLN A 231 6.02 4.38 -15.81
N ASP A 232 4.83 4.25 -16.40
CA ASP A 232 4.50 3.13 -17.28
C ASP A 232 5.37 3.11 -18.53
N LYS A 233 5.69 4.28 -19.07
CA LYS A 233 6.60 4.45 -20.21
C LYS A 233 8.00 4.00 -19.81
N LEU A 234 8.53 4.51 -18.71
CA LEU A 234 9.83 4.11 -18.19
C LEU A 234 9.92 2.59 -17.96
N PHE A 235 8.88 2.00 -17.36
CA PHE A 235 8.82 0.56 -17.12
C PHE A 235 8.88 -0.24 -18.44
N ARG A 236 8.13 0.18 -19.46
CA ARG A 236 8.18 -0.42 -20.81
C ARG A 236 9.57 -0.31 -21.43
N GLU A 237 10.18 0.87 -21.35
CA GLU A 237 11.51 1.12 -21.89
C GLU A 237 12.58 0.26 -21.20
N ILE A 238 12.57 0.18 -19.86
CA ILE A 238 13.46 -0.70 -19.09
C ILE A 238 13.26 -2.17 -19.47
N ARG A 239 12.01 -2.61 -19.68
CA ARG A 239 11.71 -3.98 -20.10
C ARG A 239 12.25 -4.30 -21.49
N GLU A 240 12.20 -3.36 -22.41
CA GLU A 240 12.77 -3.55 -23.76
C GLU A 240 14.30 -3.59 -23.72
N ILE A 241 14.92 -2.71 -22.93
CA ILE A 241 16.37 -2.62 -22.77
C ILE A 241 16.93 -3.87 -22.07
N SER A 242 16.28 -4.33 -21.00
CA SER A 242 16.68 -5.55 -20.27
C SER A 242 16.59 -6.80 -21.13
N ARG A 243 15.51 -6.96 -21.92
CA ARG A 243 15.39 -8.05 -22.90
C ARG A 243 16.51 -8.02 -23.94
N LEU A 244 16.80 -6.83 -24.48
CA LEU A 244 17.89 -6.67 -25.45
C LEU A 244 19.27 -6.96 -24.83
N TYR A 245 19.43 -6.69 -23.54
CA TYR A 245 20.64 -7.04 -22.79
C TYR A 245 20.79 -8.55 -22.54
N GLY A 246 19.71 -9.33 -22.65
CA GLY A 246 19.70 -10.78 -22.39
C GLY A 246 18.99 -11.20 -21.10
N LEU A 247 18.31 -10.27 -20.41
CA LEU A 247 17.46 -10.55 -19.25
C LEU A 247 16.01 -10.68 -19.71
N ALA A 248 15.65 -11.86 -20.23
CA ALA A 248 14.36 -12.08 -20.88
C ALA A 248 13.17 -12.05 -19.90
N GLU A 249 13.37 -12.56 -18.70
CA GLU A 249 12.34 -12.66 -17.66
C GLU A 249 12.53 -11.57 -16.60
N TRP A 250 11.42 -10.89 -16.27
CA TRP A 250 11.45 -9.71 -15.40
C TRP A 250 11.93 -10.02 -13.97
N HIS A 251 11.60 -11.20 -13.46
CA HIS A 251 12.00 -11.62 -12.11
C HIS A 251 13.51 -11.89 -11.99
N ASN A 252 14.23 -12.02 -13.10
CA ASN A 252 15.68 -12.21 -13.13
C ASN A 252 16.46 -10.89 -13.12
N ILE A 253 15.77 -9.74 -13.13
CA ILE A 253 16.42 -8.43 -13.07
C ILE A 253 16.70 -8.07 -11.61
N SER A 254 17.98 -7.92 -11.26
CA SER A 254 18.35 -7.50 -9.91
C SER A 254 18.05 -6.02 -9.68
N PRO A 255 17.83 -5.57 -8.42
CA PRO A 255 17.59 -4.16 -8.11
C PRO A 255 18.68 -3.22 -8.65
N VAL A 256 19.94 -3.65 -8.61
CA VAL A 256 21.08 -2.88 -9.15
C VAL A 256 20.98 -2.70 -10.66
N GLN A 257 20.58 -3.74 -11.39
CA GLN A 257 20.39 -3.66 -12.85
C GLN A 257 19.24 -2.73 -13.21
N LEU A 258 18.13 -2.82 -12.45
CA LEU A 258 16.97 -1.95 -12.64
C LEU A 258 17.33 -0.48 -12.43
N GLU A 259 18.07 -0.17 -11.35
CA GLU A 259 18.54 1.18 -11.06
C GLU A 259 19.51 1.68 -12.14
N THR A 260 20.41 0.81 -12.61
CA THR A 260 21.33 1.16 -13.71
C THR A 260 20.54 1.59 -14.97
N PHE A 261 19.55 0.80 -15.40
CA PHE A 261 18.73 1.13 -16.57
C PHE A 261 17.91 2.41 -16.35
N ARG A 262 17.38 2.60 -15.15
CA ARG A 262 16.66 3.81 -14.77
C ARG A 262 17.56 5.05 -14.86
N ASN A 263 18.78 4.97 -14.34
CA ASN A 263 19.73 6.08 -14.34
C ASN A 263 20.13 6.47 -15.77
N TRP A 264 20.25 5.51 -16.68
CA TRP A 264 20.49 5.79 -18.09
C TRP A 264 19.36 6.61 -18.74
N LEU A 265 18.11 6.40 -18.30
CA LEU A 265 16.92 7.02 -18.87
C LEU A 265 16.42 8.27 -18.13
N GLN A 266 16.85 8.54 -16.89
CA GLN A 266 16.28 9.62 -16.07
C GLN A 266 17.28 10.65 -15.52
N GLU A 267 18.53 10.27 -15.20
CA GLU A 267 19.46 11.15 -14.47
C GLU A 267 20.31 12.07 -15.37
N ASP A 268 20.57 13.31 -14.89
CA ASP A 268 21.41 14.42 -15.40
C ASP A 268 21.20 14.87 -16.85
N TYR A 269 21.20 13.90 -17.76
CA TYR A 269 20.87 14.02 -19.16
C TYR A 269 20.22 12.70 -19.62
N PRO A 270 18.88 12.57 -19.53
CA PRO A 270 18.18 11.34 -19.85
C PRO A 270 18.37 10.98 -21.34
N LEU A 271 18.85 9.77 -21.61
CA LEU A 271 18.94 9.26 -22.97
C LEU A 271 17.61 8.61 -23.36
N SER A 272 17.25 8.70 -24.64
CA SER A 272 16.10 7.95 -25.15
C SER A 272 16.38 6.44 -25.14
N ALA A 273 15.33 5.63 -24.97
CA ALA A 273 15.46 4.18 -25.01
C ALA A 273 16.14 3.67 -26.30
N GLU A 274 15.91 4.32 -27.44
CA GLU A 274 16.55 3.97 -28.71
C GLU A 274 18.07 4.20 -28.71
N ILE A 275 18.55 5.28 -28.08
CA ILE A 275 19.98 5.53 -27.92
C ILE A 275 20.60 4.47 -27.01
N VAL A 276 19.93 4.11 -25.92
CA VAL A 276 20.39 3.06 -25.00
C VAL A 276 20.41 1.69 -25.69
N LYS A 277 19.37 1.33 -26.45
CA LYS A 277 19.34 0.10 -27.25
C LYS A 277 20.49 0.05 -28.27
N LEU A 278 20.79 1.18 -28.91
CA LEU A 278 21.93 1.30 -29.81
C LEU A 278 23.26 1.07 -29.08
N ALA A 279 23.42 1.65 -27.87
CA ALA A 279 24.60 1.44 -27.03
C ALA A 279 24.80 -0.04 -26.69
N ILE A 280 23.74 -0.73 -26.27
CA ILE A 280 23.77 -2.16 -25.95
C ILE A 280 24.19 -2.98 -27.18
N ARG A 281 23.51 -2.78 -28.32
CA ARG A 281 23.85 -3.51 -29.57
C ARG A 281 25.30 -3.29 -29.96
N GLU A 282 25.79 -2.06 -29.88
CA GLU A 282 27.16 -1.74 -30.22
C GLU A 282 28.18 -2.33 -29.22
N ALA A 283 27.83 -2.43 -27.93
CA ALA A 283 28.66 -3.08 -26.93
C ALA A 283 28.82 -4.58 -27.21
N PHE A 284 27.72 -5.29 -27.47
CA PHE A 284 27.74 -6.70 -27.90
C PHE A 284 28.54 -6.89 -29.19
N ARG A 285 28.43 -5.95 -30.14
CA ARG A 285 29.17 -6.02 -31.41
C ARG A 285 30.67 -5.76 -31.24
N ARG A 286 31.10 -5.04 -30.18
CA ARG A 286 32.52 -4.72 -29.94
C ARG A 286 33.22 -5.72 -29.05
N LYS A 287 32.51 -6.31 -28.08
CA LYS A 287 33.07 -7.31 -27.19
C LYS A 287 32.99 -8.68 -27.89
N LYS A 288 34.14 -9.23 -28.27
CA LYS A 288 34.21 -10.57 -28.91
C LYS A 288 34.02 -11.71 -27.90
N ASP A 289 34.29 -11.46 -26.61
CA ASP A 289 34.35 -12.48 -25.55
C ASP A 289 33.11 -12.46 -24.64
N GLY A 290 31.94 -12.75 -25.20
CA GLY A 290 30.69 -12.92 -24.46
C GLY A 290 29.97 -11.63 -24.05
N GLN A 291 28.99 -11.76 -23.16
CA GLN A 291 28.08 -10.68 -22.77
C GLN A 291 28.86 -9.50 -22.13
N PRO A 292 28.66 -8.24 -22.59
CA PRO A 292 29.24 -7.07 -21.93
C PRO A 292 28.62 -6.85 -20.55
N SER A 293 29.41 -6.41 -19.57
CA SER A 293 28.86 -6.00 -18.27
C SER A 293 28.13 -4.66 -18.42
N LEU A 294 27.14 -4.39 -17.57
CA LEU A 294 26.44 -3.09 -17.58
C LEU A 294 27.40 -1.91 -17.37
N GLN A 295 28.38 -2.07 -16.47
CA GLN A 295 29.44 -1.09 -16.25
C GLN A 295 30.23 -0.79 -17.52
N TYR A 296 30.57 -1.82 -18.30
CA TYR A 296 31.27 -1.64 -19.57
C TYR A 296 30.42 -0.82 -20.56
N ILE A 297 29.12 -1.08 -20.64
CA ILE A 297 28.20 -0.33 -21.50
C ILE A 297 28.11 1.12 -21.04
N GLU A 298 28.00 1.32 -19.74
CA GLU A 298 27.89 2.64 -19.13
C GLU A 298 29.10 3.52 -19.45
N ASP A 299 30.30 3.02 -19.17
CA ASP A 299 31.54 3.80 -19.32
C ASP A 299 31.93 4.03 -20.78
N ASN A 300 31.64 3.08 -21.68
CA ASN A 300 32.08 3.17 -23.08
C ASN A 300 31.06 3.82 -24.01
N PHE A 301 29.79 3.91 -23.60
CA PHE A 301 28.71 4.40 -24.46
C PHE A 301 27.80 5.40 -23.75
N ILE A 302 27.21 5.03 -22.61
CA ILE A 302 26.18 5.88 -21.97
C ILE A 302 26.77 7.19 -21.46
N LYS A 303 27.83 7.16 -20.64
CA LYS A 303 28.51 8.37 -20.15
C LYS A 303 29.00 9.26 -21.30
N PRO A 304 29.73 8.73 -22.31
CA PRO A 304 30.12 9.52 -23.48
C PRO A 304 28.95 10.15 -24.25
N PHE A 305 27.80 9.47 -24.33
CA PHE A 305 26.59 10.02 -24.97
C PHE A 305 25.98 11.16 -24.14
N LYS A 306 25.90 10.98 -22.81
CA LYS A 306 25.42 12.03 -21.90
C LYS A 306 26.32 13.25 -21.88
N GLU A 307 27.64 13.06 -21.77
CA GLU A 307 28.65 14.14 -21.80
C GLU A 307 28.57 14.99 -23.07
N LYS A 308 28.31 14.34 -24.22
CA LYS A 308 28.19 14.99 -25.51
C LYS A 308 26.76 15.44 -25.84
N LYS A 309 25.83 15.27 -24.90
CA LYS A 309 24.42 15.68 -25.00
C LYS A 309 23.76 15.19 -26.29
N ILE A 310 23.96 13.91 -26.61
CA ILE A 310 23.44 13.26 -27.81
C ILE A 310 21.92 13.13 -27.70
N ARG A 311 21.18 13.63 -28.70
CA ARG A 311 19.71 13.65 -28.68
C ARG A 311 19.04 12.61 -29.57
N ASP A 312 19.75 12.15 -30.59
CA ASP A 312 19.22 11.18 -31.54
C ASP A 312 20.21 10.05 -31.89
N THR A 313 19.68 9.00 -32.50
CA THR A 313 20.45 7.80 -32.88
C THR A 313 21.44 8.08 -34.02
N GLY A 314 21.21 9.09 -34.85
CA GLY A 314 22.11 9.49 -35.93
C GLY A 314 23.37 10.17 -35.40
N GLU A 315 23.23 11.08 -34.44
CA GLU A 315 24.34 11.69 -33.69
C GLU A 315 25.16 10.64 -32.94
N ALA A 316 24.47 9.72 -32.25
CA ALA A 316 25.10 8.59 -31.57
C ALA A 316 25.93 7.75 -32.55
N LEU A 317 25.37 7.38 -33.71
CA LEU A 317 26.06 6.62 -34.75
C LEU A 317 27.29 7.36 -35.28
N LYS A 318 27.18 8.66 -35.57
CA LYS A 318 28.32 9.48 -36.02
C LYS A 318 29.45 9.48 -34.99
N LEU A 319 29.12 9.57 -33.71
CA LEU A 319 30.10 9.53 -32.65
C LEU A 319 30.80 8.16 -32.56
N LEU A 320 30.03 7.08 -32.64
CA LEU A 320 30.56 5.72 -32.65
C LEU A 320 31.48 5.47 -33.85
N GLN A 321 31.19 6.09 -35.00
CA GLN A 321 32.01 6.01 -36.21
C GLN A 321 33.30 6.84 -36.10
N LYS A 322 33.25 8.06 -35.54
CA LYS A 322 34.47 8.87 -35.29
C LYS A 322 35.47 8.16 -34.39
N ASN A 323 34.99 7.45 -33.37
CA ASN A 323 35.84 6.65 -32.47
C ASN A 323 36.41 5.39 -33.15
N ARG A 324 35.80 4.89 -34.24
CA ARG A 324 36.36 3.79 -35.05
C ARG A 324 37.55 4.21 -35.90
N THR A 325 37.56 5.45 -36.40
CA THR A 325 38.66 5.94 -37.25
C THR A 325 39.99 6.07 -36.53
N VAL A 326 39.98 6.19 -35.20
CA VAL A 326 41.21 6.29 -34.39
C VAL A 326 41.80 4.90 -34.04
N LYS A 327 41.04 3.80 -34.18
CA LYS A 327 41.48 2.43 -33.83
C LYS A 327 41.40 1.42 -34.99
N LYS A 328 41.71 1.81 -36.23
CA LYS A 328 41.91 0.84 -37.33
C LYS A 328 43.39 0.42 -37.44
N LYS A 329 43.81 -0.56 -36.62
CA LYS A 329 44.82 -1.52 -37.08
C LYS A 329 44.09 -2.49 -38.02
N LYS A 330 44.58 -2.62 -39.26
CA LYS A 330 43.97 -3.44 -40.34
C LYS A 330 43.84 -4.90 -39.89
N GLU A 331 42.62 -5.40 -39.71
CA GLU A 331 42.33 -6.83 -39.76
C GLU A 331 41.40 -7.11 -40.95
N LYS A 332 41.80 -8.11 -41.76
CA LYS A 332 41.15 -8.50 -43.02
C LYS A 332 39.72 -8.97 -42.76
N ARG A 333 38.76 -8.39 -43.48
CA ARG A 333 37.37 -8.84 -43.51
C ARG A 333 37.29 -10.15 -44.29
N VAL A 334 36.89 -11.23 -43.62
CA VAL A 334 36.30 -12.39 -44.29
C VAL A 334 34.79 -12.11 -44.42
N PRO A 335 34.20 -12.19 -45.62
CA PRO A 335 32.77 -11.94 -45.79
C PRO A 335 31.98 -13.10 -45.18
N PHE A 336 31.15 -12.79 -44.18
CA PHE A 336 30.25 -13.74 -43.54
C PHE A 336 28.99 -13.89 -44.40
N ASN A 337 28.74 -15.10 -44.89
CA ASN A 337 27.57 -15.44 -45.69
C ASN A 337 26.44 -15.93 -44.76
N TRP A 338 25.29 -15.27 -44.83
CA TRP A 338 24.12 -15.51 -43.97
C TRP A 338 23.41 -16.85 -44.27
N ASP A 339 23.66 -17.45 -45.43
CA ASP A 339 22.92 -18.64 -45.92
C ASP A 339 23.45 -19.99 -45.36
N ARG A 340 24.31 -19.98 -44.34
CA ARG A 340 24.92 -21.20 -43.77
C ARG A 340 24.53 -21.53 -42.33
N LEU A 341 23.64 -20.77 -41.69
CA LEU A 341 23.09 -21.18 -40.39
C LEU A 341 21.89 -22.11 -40.62
N ALA A 342 22.19 -23.37 -40.89
CA ALA A 342 21.25 -24.47 -40.63
C ALA A 342 21.01 -24.50 -39.11
N TRP A 343 19.75 -24.35 -38.71
CA TRP A 343 19.31 -24.46 -37.33
C TRP A 343 19.11 -25.94 -37.00
N ASP A 344 20.17 -26.62 -36.58
CA ASP A 344 20.06 -27.94 -35.94
C ASP A 344 19.98 -27.73 -34.43
N PHE A 345 18.80 -27.95 -33.87
CA PHE A 345 18.62 -28.22 -32.44
C PHE A 345 17.96 -29.60 -32.31
N GLU A 346 18.81 -30.63 -32.29
CA GLU A 346 18.65 -31.93 -31.61
C GLU A 346 19.84 -31.99 -30.64
N ASP A 347 19.76 -32.41 -29.37
CA ASP A 347 18.84 -33.29 -28.64
C ASP A 347 18.24 -32.64 -27.38
#